data_AF-A0A1X7BRZ2-F1
#
_entry.id   AF-A0A1X7BRZ2-F1
#
_cell.length_a   1.000
_cell.length_b   1.000
_cell.length_c   1.000
_cell.angle_alpha   90.00
_cell.angle_beta   90.00
_cell.angle_gamma   90.00
#
_symmetry.space_group_name_H-M   'P 1'
#
loop_
_entity.id
_entity.type
_entity.pdbx_description
1 polymer ?
#
loop_
_entity_poly.entity_id
_entity_poly.type
_entity_poly.pdbx_seq_one_letter_code
_entity_poly.pdbx_strand_id
1 'polypeptide(L)' 'MANTRLKPEEIVSKLRQVEVLMEQGMPRLDAIRQIGVVEQTYYRWRKHGALLRHWSERQWRRAE' A
#
# COMPACT_ATOMS: atom_id res chain seq x y z
N MET A 1 3.96 12.67 -17.61
CA MET A 1 4.04 11.37 -16.93
C MET A 1 2.66 10.76 -16.94
N ALA A 2 2.49 9.59 -17.56
CA ALA A 2 1.20 8.96 -17.79
C ALA A 2 0.45 8.79 -16.47
N ASN A 3 -0.72 9.42 -16.36
CA ASN A 3 -1.66 9.25 -15.26
C ASN A 3 -2.37 7.90 -15.42
N THR A 4 -1.60 6.82 -15.48
CA THR A 4 -2.13 5.46 -15.52
C THR A 4 -2.73 5.22 -14.15
N ARG A 5 -4.06 5.19 -14.09
CA ARG A 5 -4.81 4.88 -12.86
C ARG A 5 -4.36 3.49 -12.40
N LEU A 6 -3.52 3.45 -11.37
CA LEU A 6 -3.18 2.20 -10.68
C LEU A 6 -4.47 1.59 -10.15
N LYS A 7 -4.63 0.29 -10.37
CA LYS A 7 -5.86 -0.38 -9.94
C LYS A 7 -5.92 -0.39 -8.41
N PRO A 8 -7.11 -0.30 -7.79
CA PRO A 8 -7.25 -0.36 -6.34
C PRO A 8 -6.50 -1.55 -5.71
N GLU A 9 -6.49 -2.70 -6.38
CA GLU A 9 -5.82 -3.93 -5.94
C GLU A 9 -4.30 -3.77 -5.88
N GLU A 10 -3.69 -3.08 -6.85
CA GLU A 10 -2.25 -2.81 -6.89
C GLU A 10 -1.84 -1.85 -5.77
N ILE A 11 -2.67 -0.85 -5.48
CA ILE A 11 -2.46 0.09 -4.37
C ILE A 11 -2.49 -0.66 -3.03
N VAL A 12 -3.47 -1.54 -2.83
CA VAL A 12 -3.58 -2.36 -1.61
C VAL A 12 -2.39 -3.31 -1.47
N SER A 13 -1.97 -3.97 -2.55
CA SER A 13 -0.81 -4.86 -2.55
C SER A 13 0.47 -4.14 -2.14
N LYS A 14 0.71 -2.94 -2.70
CA LYS A 14 1.86 -2.11 -2.34
C LYS A 14 1.81 -1.61 -0.89
N LEU A 15 0.63 -1.22 -0.39
CA LEU A 15 0.47 -0.84 1.02
C LEU A 15 0.79 -2.01 1.96
N ARG A 16 0.38 -3.24 1.61
CA ARG A 16 0.69 -4.45 2.39
C ARG A 16 2.17 -4.78 2.39
N GLN A 17 2.86 -4.62 1.26
CA GLN A 17 4.32 -4.81 1.20
C GLN A 17 5.05 -3.87 2.17
N VAL A 18 4.62 -2.61 2.29
CA VAL A 18 5.17 -1.67 3.28
C VAL A 18 4.89 -2.13 4.70
N GLU A 19 3.67 -2.61 4.98
CA GLU A 19 3.31 -3.14 6.31
C GLU A 19 4.20 -4.34 6.70
N VAL A 20 4.39 -5.32 5.81
CA VAL A 20 5.27 -6.48 6.03
C VAL A 20 6.72 -6.06 6.27
N LEU A 21 7.24 -5.11 5.50
CA LEU A 21 8.60 -4.60 5.68
C LEU A 21 8.77 -3.87 7.02
N MET A 22 7.76 -3.11 7.46
CA MET A 22 7.78 -2.49 8.78
C MET A 22 7.74 -3.52 9.91
N GLU A 23 6.98 -4.61 9.76
CA GLU A 23 6.95 -5.72 10.72
C GLU A 23 8.31 -6.41 10.86
N GLN A 24 9.11 -6.44 9.78
CA GLN A 24 10.51 -6.90 9.80
C GLN A 24 11.48 -5.91 10.45
N GLY A 25 10.98 -4.80 11.00
CA GLY A 25 11.79 -3.76 11.64
C GLY A 25 12.33 -2.71 10.68
N MET A 26 11.94 -2.71 9.41
CA MET A 26 12.40 -1.70 8.46
C MET A 26 11.74 -0.35 8.72
N PRO A 27 12.50 0.77 8.69
CA PRO A 27 11.92 2.10 8.75
C PRO A 27 10.94 2.32 7.60
N ARG A 28 9.78 2.92 7.90
CA ARG A 28 8.71 3.15 6.92
C ARG A 28 9.19 3.82 5.63
N LEU A 29 10.08 4.81 5.74
CA LEU A 29 10.60 5.53 4.58
C LEU A 29 11.42 4.62 3.65
N ASP A 30 12.22 3.73 4.23
CA ASP A 30 13.03 2.78 3.49
C ASP A 30 12.15 1.72 2.83
N ALA A 31 11.11 1.25 3.55
CA ALA A 31 10.11 0.33 2.99
C ALA A 31 9.35 0.96 1.79
N ILE A 32 8.98 2.24 1.89
CA ILE A 32 8.32 2.97 0.79
C ILE A 32 9.25 3.11 -0.41
N ARG A 33 10.52 3.44 -0.17
CA ARG A 33 11.55 3.54 -1.23
C ARG A 33 11.79 2.18 -1.89
N GLN A 34 11.80 1.10 -1.12
CA GLN A 34 12.02 -0.26 -1.60
C GLN A 34 10.94 -0.72 -2.58
N ILE A 35 9.68 -0.34 -2.36
CA ILE A 35 8.58 -0.66 -3.29
C ILE A 35 8.49 0.30 -4.50
N GLY A 36 9.44 1.22 -4.64
CA GLY A 36 9.51 2.16 -5.76
C GLY A 36 8.38 3.18 -5.79
N VAL A 37 7.80 3.52 -4.63
CA VAL A 37 6.72 4.51 -4.52
C VAL A 37 7.26 5.79 -3.90
N VAL A 38 6.83 6.94 -4.42
CA VAL A 38 7.15 8.23 -3.81
C VAL A 38 6.38 8.38 -2.49
N GLU A 39 7.05 8.86 -1.45
CA GLU A 39 6.49 9.06 -0.12
C GLU A 39 5.15 9.83 -0.13
N GLN A 40 5.05 10.88 -0.93
CA GLN A 40 3.82 11.65 -1.11
C GLN A 40 2.64 10.80 -1.62
N THR A 41 2.92 9.88 -2.55
CA THR A 41 1.93 8.96 -3.11
C THR A 41 1.48 7.94 -2.06
N TYR A 42 2.42 7.41 -1.27
CA TYR A 42 2.10 6.51 -0.16
C TYR A 42 1.18 7.19 0.87
N TYR A 43 1.47 8.41 1.30
CA TYR A 43 0.60 9.11 2.26
C TYR A 43 -0.78 9.45 1.68
N ARG A 44 -0.85 9.80 0.39
CA ARG A 44 -2.13 9.97 -0.32
C ARG A 44 -2.92 8.67 -0.35
N TRP A 45 -2.27 7.55 -0.67
CA TRP A 45 -2.91 6.24 -0.64
C TRP A 45 -3.29 5.82 0.76
N ARG A 46 -2.54 6.16 1.81
CA ARG A 46 -2.94 5.88 3.19
C ARG A 46 -4.20 6.65 3.58
N LYS A 47 -4.32 7.91 3.16
CA LYS A 47 -5.50 8.76 3.39
C LYS A 47 -6.75 8.23 2.69
N HIS A 48 -6.64 7.75 1.45
CA HIS A 48 -7.76 7.14 0.71
C HIS A 48 -7.93 5.64 1.02
N GLY A 49 -6.87 5.01 1.49
CA GLY A 49 -6.74 3.59 1.74
C GLY A 49 -7.54 3.12 2.94
N ALA A 50 -7.87 4.00 3.89
CA ALA A 50 -8.85 3.69 4.93
C ALA A 50 -10.21 3.30 4.33
N LEU A 51 -10.62 3.91 3.21
CA LEU A 51 -11.84 3.57 2.47
C LEU A 51 -11.65 2.30 1.60
N LEU A 52 -10.46 2.10 1.04
CA LEU A 52 -10.14 0.91 0.23
C LEU A 52 -9.92 -0.36 1.08
N ARG A 53 -9.43 -0.23 2.31
CA ARG A 53 -9.22 -1.33 3.26
C ARG A 53 -10.57 -1.95 3.65
N HIS A 54 -11.60 -1.12 3.85
CA HIS A 54 -12.99 -1.56 4.01
C HIS A 54 -13.58 -2.21 2.73
N TRP A 55 -13.13 -1.79 1.54
CA TRP A 55 -13.51 -2.43 0.26
C TRP A 55 -12.82 -3.81 0.07
N SER A 56 -11.61 -3.99 0.63
CA SER A 56 -10.75 -5.18 0.49
C SER A 56 -10.85 -6.21 1.63
N GLU A 57 -11.38 -5.88 2.81
CA GLU A 57 -11.52 -6.82 3.94
C GLU A 57 -12.36 -8.07 3.59
N ARG A 58 -13.28 -7.96 2.62
CA ARG A 58 -14.03 -9.11 2.08
C ARG A 58 -13.16 -10.13 1.33
N GLN A 59 -11.99 -9.72 0.83
CA GLN A 59 -11.02 -10.60 0.17
C GLN A 59 -9.80 -10.94 1.06
N TRP A 60 -9.63 -10.22 2.17
CA TRP A 60 -8.46 -10.32 3.06
C TRP A 60 -8.47 -11.60 3.90
N ARG A 61 -9.65 -12.07 4.34
CA ARG A 61 -9.79 -13.27 5.19
C ARG A 61 -9.49 -14.62 4.51
N ARG A 62 -9.05 -14.61 3.24
CA ARG A 62 -8.76 -15.82 2.44
C ARG A 62 -7.27 -15.97 2.09
N ALA A 63 -6.40 -15.12 2.64
CA ALA A 63 -4.96 -15.15 2.36
C ALA A 63 -4.12 -15.29 3.64
N GLU A 64 -4.64 -16.04 4.61
CA GLU A 64 -3.90 -16.69 5.69
C GLU A 64 -3.85 -18.20 5.41
#